data_AF-A0A1G0QUM9-F1
#
_entry.id   AF-A0A1G0QUM9-F1
#
_cell.length_a   1.000
_cell.length_b   1.000
_cell.length_c   1.000
_cell.angle_alpha   90.00
_cell.angle_beta   90.00
_cell.angle_gamma   90.00
#
_symmetry.space_group_name_H-M   'P 1'
#
loop_
_entity.id
_entity.type
_entity.pdbx_description
1 polymer ?
#
loop_
_entity_poly.entity_id
_entity_poly.type
_entity_poly.pdbx_seq_one_letter_code
_entity_poly.pdbx_strand_id
1 'polypeptide(L)'
;MGQQQLLLIVLGIIVVGIAIAISIQLFRQNAIDSKRDILMNESANIASIAIGYYKRPVPFGGGGKSFIGWDVPGELQSTVNGSYSAVIYSDSVIITGTGTEVVTGSDSIQVRTTVSSDAYNIIIIR
;
A
#
# COMPACT_ATOMS: atom_id res chain seq x y z
N MET A 1 38.72 -31.12 28.52
CA MET A 1 38.68 -30.46 27.18
C MET A 1 37.41 -30.79 26.40
N GLY A 2 36.95 -32.04 26.32
CA GLY A 2 35.71 -32.38 25.60
C GLY A 2 34.42 -31.72 26.13
N GLN A 3 34.29 -31.52 27.46
CA GLN A 3 33.11 -30.86 28.04
C GLN A 3 33.02 -29.36 27.68
N GLN A 4 34.15 -28.64 27.61
CA GLN A 4 34.15 -27.23 27.21
C GLN A 4 33.87 -27.04 25.72
N GLN A 5 34.40 -27.94 24.86
CA GLN A 5 34.11 -27.91 23.43
C GLN A 5 32.62 -28.21 23.15
N LEU A 6 32.03 -29.16 23.86
CA LEU A 6 30.59 -29.43 23.77
C LEU A 6 29.75 -28.21 24.16
N LEU A 7 30.12 -27.51 25.24
CA LEU A 7 29.41 -26.30 25.66
C LEU A 7 29.51 -25.16 24.62
N LEU A 8 30.67 -24.99 23.99
CA LEU A 8 30.86 -23.97 22.95
C LEU A 8 30.03 -24.27 21.68
N ILE A 9 29.92 -25.54 21.30
CA ILE A 9 29.07 -25.95 20.17
C ILE A 9 27.60 -25.68 20.48
N VAL A 10 27.13 -26.06 21.67
CA VAL A 10 25.74 -25.81 22.09
C VAL A 10 25.43 -24.31 22.10
N LEU A 11 26.34 -23.49 22.62
CA LEU A 11 26.19 -22.05 22.62
C LEU A 11 26.09 -21.48 21.19
N GLY A 12 26.92 -21.96 20.27
CA GLY A 12 26.87 -21.56 18.85
C GLY A 12 25.53 -21.89 18.20
N ILE A 13 24.99 -23.07 18.43
CA ILE A 13 23.70 -23.50 17.87
C ILE A 13 22.55 -22.64 18.41
N ILE A 14 22.56 -22.30 19.71
CA ILE A 14 21.53 -21.43 20.31
C ILE A 14 21.51 -20.06 19.62
N VAL A 15 22.69 -19.47 19.39
CA VAL A 15 22.80 -18.16 18.72
C VAL A 15 22.27 -18.24 17.29
N VAL A 16 22.67 -19.27 16.52
CA VAL A 16 22.19 -19.46 15.14
C VAL A 16 20.67 -19.68 15.10
N GLY A 17 20.11 -20.44 16.04
CA GLY A 17 18.67 -20.68 16.12
C GLY A 17 17.86 -19.39 16.29
N ILE A 18 18.31 -18.49 17.18
CA ILE A 18 17.65 -17.20 17.41
C ILE A 18 17.81 -16.29 16.18
N ALA A 19 19.00 -16.26 15.57
CA ALA A 19 19.26 -15.44 14.38
C ALA A 19 18.36 -15.81 13.19
N ILE A 20 18.08 -17.10 12.99
CA ILE A 20 17.16 -17.57 11.95
C ILE A 20 15.72 -17.11 12.24
N ALA A 21 15.26 -17.25 13.48
CA ALA A 21 13.91 -16.83 13.87
C ALA A 21 13.70 -15.32 13.64
N ILE A 22 14.66 -14.49 14.04
CA ILE A 22 14.61 -13.04 13.83
C ILE A 22 14.67 -12.69 12.34
N SER A 23 15.56 -13.34 11.57
CA SER A 23 15.69 -13.11 10.12
C SER A 23 14.37 -13.36 9.39
N ILE A 24 13.67 -14.44 9.72
CA ILE A 24 12.38 -14.76 9.10
C ILE A 24 11.34 -13.70 9.45
N GLN A 25 11.32 -13.22 10.69
CA GLN A 25 10.38 -12.18 11.12
C GLN A 25 10.63 -10.87 10.37
N LEU A 26 11.89 -10.44 10.26
CA LEU A 26 12.28 -9.26 9.50
C LEU A 26 11.95 -9.41 8.01
N PHE A 27 12.18 -10.59 7.43
CA PHE A 27 11.82 -10.84 6.03
C PHE A 27 10.32 -10.68 5.78
N ARG A 28 9.48 -11.19 6.68
CA ARG A 28 8.02 -10.99 6.61
C ARG A 28 7.63 -9.53 6.74
N GLN A 29 8.20 -8.80 7.70
CA GLN A 29 7.93 -7.37 7.87
C GLN A 29 8.31 -6.55 6.64
N ASN A 30 9.50 -6.78 6.07
CA ASN A 30 9.95 -6.11 4.85
C ASN A 30 9.02 -6.39 3.65
N ALA A 31 8.52 -7.63 3.52
CA ALA A 31 7.57 -7.96 2.47
C ALA A 31 6.25 -7.17 2.62
N ILE A 32 5.75 -7.06 3.85
CA ILE A 32 4.52 -6.30 4.17
C ILE A 32 4.71 -4.81 3.86
N ASP A 33 5.81 -4.22 4.33
CA ASP A 33 6.08 -2.80 4.14
C ASP A 33 6.31 -2.47 2.66
N SER A 34 7.01 -3.33 1.91
CA SER A 34 7.15 -3.15 0.46
C SER A 34 5.80 -3.17 -0.27
N LYS A 35 4.85 -4.02 0.16
CA LYS A 35 3.50 -4.04 -0.42
C LYS A 35 2.70 -2.80 -0.06
N ARG A 36 2.83 -2.30 1.17
CA ARG A 36 2.24 -1.00 1.57
C ARG A 36 2.76 0.11 0.67
N ASP A 37 4.06 0.17 0.43
CA ASP A 37 4.66 1.18 -0.44
C ASP A 37 4.14 1.07 -1.88
N ILE A 38 3.98 -0.14 -2.42
CA ILE A 38 3.41 -0.34 -3.76
C ILE A 38 1.97 0.19 -3.82
N LEU A 39 1.11 -0.18 -2.85
CA LEU A 39 -0.28 0.30 -2.80
C LEU A 39 -0.35 1.82 -2.64
N MET A 40 0.52 2.40 -1.82
CA MET A 40 0.61 3.85 -1.65
C MET A 40 0.99 4.52 -2.98
N ASN A 41 2.00 4.02 -3.69
CA ASN A 41 2.42 4.55 -4.99
C ASN A 41 1.33 4.44 -6.06
N GLU A 42 0.64 3.31 -6.16
CA GLU A 42 -0.49 3.13 -7.09
C GLU A 42 -1.64 4.08 -6.74
N SER A 43 -1.98 4.21 -5.45
CA SER A 43 -3.01 5.16 -5.02
C SER A 43 -2.63 6.63 -5.27
N ALA A 44 -1.34 6.98 -5.15
CA ALA A 44 -0.80 8.29 -5.46
C ALA A 44 -0.88 8.60 -6.96
N ASN A 45 -0.63 7.59 -7.80
CA ASN A 45 -0.81 7.69 -9.25
C ASN A 45 -2.27 7.99 -9.59
N ILE A 46 -3.20 7.19 -9.06
CA ILE A 46 -4.66 7.39 -9.26
C ILE A 46 -5.08 8.78 -8.77
N ALA A 47 -4.59 9.22 -7.61
CA ALA A 47 -4.85 10.55 -7.08
C ALA A 47 -4.35 11.66 -8.01
N SER A 48 -3.18 11.48 -8.62
CA SER A 48 -2.62 12.45 -9.57
C SER A 48 -3.48 12.57 -10.84
N ILE A 49 -4.04 11.44 -11.31
CA ILE A 49 -5.00 11.42 -12.42
C ILE A 49 -6.28 12.18 -12.04
N ALA A 50 -6.81 11.96 -10.83
CA ALA A 50 -7.98 12.67 -10.33
C ALA A 50 -7.76 14.19 -10.27
N ILE A 51 -6.62 14.65 -9.75
CA ILE A 51 -6.25 16.07 -9.71
C ILE A 51 -6.13 16.63 -11.15
N GLY A 52 -5.54 15.86 -12.06
CA GLY A 52 -5.45 16.22 -13.48
C GLY A 52 -6.82 16.42 -14.12
N TYR A 53 -7.79 15.55 -13.79
CA TYR A 53 -9.18 15.69 -14.24
C TYR A 53 -9.82 16.97 -13.67
N TYR A 54 -9.70 17.21 -12.37
CA TYR A 54 -10.24 18.41 -11.71
C TYR A 54 -9.72 19.71 -12.34
N LYS A 55 -8.42 19.77 -12.66
CA LYS A 55 -7.77 20.95 -13.25
C LYS A 55 -8.09 21.14 -14.73
N ARG A 56 -8.43 20.08 -15.46
CA ARG A 56 -8.72 20.16 -16.89
C ARG A 56 -10.10 20.79 -17.11
N PRO A 57 -10.25 21.75 -18.05
CA PRO A 57 -11.56 22.33 -18.37
C PRO A 57 -12.52 21.31 -19.00
N VAL A 58 -13.83 21.49 -18.77
CA VAL A 58 -14.90 20.64 -19.31
C VAL A 58 -14.84 20.45 -20.84
N PRO A 59 -14.55 21.49 -21.66
CA PRO A 59 -14.45 21.33 -23.12
C PRO A 59 -13.38 20.33 -23.59
N PHE A 60 -12.40 20.01 -22.74
CA PHE A 60 -11.33 19.06 -23.02
C PHE A 60 -11.52 17.71 -22.31
N GLY A 61 -12.74 17.42 -21.82
CA GLY A 61 -13.05 16.18 -21.10
C GLY A 61 -12.52 16.14 -19.66
N GLY A 62 -12.32 17.31 -19.03
CA GLY A 62 -12.01 17.43 -17.61
C GLY A 62 -13.21 17.77 -16.75
N GLY A 63 -12.97 17.96 -15.45
CA GLY A 63 -13.99 18.23 -14.45
C GLY A 63 -14.27 19.71 -14.19
N GLY A 64 -13.44 20.62 -14.72
CA GLY A 64 -13.69 22.06 -14.63
C GLY A 64 -13.81 22.59 -13.20
N LYS A 65 -12.92 22.15 -12.30
CA LYS A 65 -12.98 22.36 -10.83
C LYS A 65 -14.06 21.55 -10.11
N SER A 66 -14.43 20.40 -10.67
CA SER A 66 -15.23 19.40 -9.97
C SER A 66 -14.65 18.02 -10.22
N PHE A 67 -14.81 17.11 -9.26
CA PHE A 67 -14.50 15.69 -9.47
C PHE A 67 -15.70 14.89 -9.98
N ILE A 68 -16.89 15.50 -10.09
CA ILE A 68 -18.09 14.84 -10.59
C ILE A 68 -17.85 14.31 -12.01
N GLY A 69 -18.11 13.03 -12.23
CA GLY A 69 -17.90 12.36 -13.51
C GLY A 69 -16.50 11.78 -13.71
N TRP A 70 -15.59 11.97 -12.76
CA TRP A 70 -14.33 11.22 -12.71
C TRP A 70 -14.58 9.80 -12.19
N ASP A 71 -13.87 8.83 -12.73
CA ASP A 71 -13.82 7.47 -12.18
C ASP A 71 -12.38 6.94 -12.24
N VAL A 72 -12.07 5.94 -11.42
CA VAL A 72 -10.80 5.24 -11.48
C VAL A 72 -10.71 4.56 -12.85
N PRO A 73 -9.63 4.78 -13.62
CA PRO A 73 -9.43 4.09 -14.89
C PRO A 73 -9.54 2.57 -14.71
N GLY A 74 -10.25 1.88 -15.61
CA GLY A 74 -10.54 0.44 -15.45
C GLY A 74 -9.29 -0.43 -15.24
N GLU A 75 -8.17 -0.08 -15.89
CA GLU A 75 -6.87 -0.75 -15.72
C GLU A 75 -6.30 -0.62 -14.30
N LEU A 76 -6.68 0.44 -13.58
CA LEU A 76 -6.24 0.73 -12.21
C LEU A 76 -7.28 0.31 -11.15
N GLN A 77 -8.49 -0.09 -11.55
CA GLN A 77 -9.51 -0.60 -10.60
C GLN A 77 -9.11 -1.96 -10.01
N SER A 78 -8.37 -2.77 -10.77
CA SER A 78 -7.82 -4.05 -10.32
C SER A 78 -6.43 -4.24 -10.91
N THR A 79 -5.42 -4.07 -10.07
CA THR A 79 -4.04 -4.38 -10.39
C THR A 79 -3.67 -5.76 -9.85
N VAL A 80 -2.47 -6.25 -10.18
CA VAL A 80 -1.93 -7.48 -9.56
C VAL A 80 -1.76 -7.30 -8.04
N ASN A 81 -1.55 -6.05 -7.60
CA ASN A 81 -1.21 -5.72 -6.22
C ASN A 81 -2.43 -5.39 -5.35
N GLY A 82 -3.51 -4.87 -5.94
CA GLY A 82 -4.69 -4.44 -5.20
C GLY A 82 -5.89 -4.08 -6.06
N SER A 83 -7.02 -3.89 -5.42
CA SER A 83 -8.22 -3.31 -6.03
C SER A 83 -8.48 -1.91 -5.49
N TYR A 84 -8.85 -0.99 -6.37
CA TYR A 84 -9.07 0.42 -6.05
C TYR A 84 -10.48 0.83 -6.38
N SER A 85 -11.14 1.43 -5.40
CA SER A 85 -12.48 2.00 -5.50
C SER A 85 -12.42 3.48 -5.14
N ALA A 86 -13.23 4.32 -5.78
CA ALA A 86 -13.34 5.73 -5.43
C ALA A 86 -14.77 6.11 -5.04
N VAL A 87 -14.89 6.98 -4.04
CA VAL A 87 -16.11 7.69 -3.68
C VAL A 87 -15.90 9.15 -4.03
N ILE A 88 -16.74 9.66 -4.94
CA ILE A 88 -16.58 10.98 -5.54
C ILE A 88 -17.49 11.98 -4.83
N TYR A 89 -16.94 13.15 -4.51
CA TYR A 89 -17.67 14.33 -4.06
C TYR A 89 -17.41 15.49 -5.04
N SER A 90 -18.07 16.63 -4.87
CA SER A 90 -17.84 17.79 -5.73
C SER A 90 -16.41 18.32 -5.62
N ASP A 91 -15.88 18.33 -4.39
CA ASP A 91 -14.65 19.04 -4.02
C ASP A 91 -13.52 18.09 -3.60
N SER A 92 -13.84 16.79 -3.45
CA SER A 92 -12.86 15.78 -3.05
C SER A 92 -13.21 14.39 -3.60
N VAL A 93 -12.21 13.50 -3.58
CA VAL A 93 -12.40 12.09 -3.91
C VAL A 93 -11.73 11.25 -2.84
N ILE A 94 -12.43 10.23 -2.35
CA ILE A 94 -11.85 9.25 -1.41
C ILE A 94 -11.59 7.97 -2.20
N ILE A 95 -10.32 7.69 -2.48
CA ILE A 95 -9.87 6.45 -3.09
C ILE A 95 -9.54 5.47 -1.97
N THR A 96 -10.02 4.24 -2.08
CA THR A 96 -9.70 3.14 -1.18
C THR A 96 -9.06 2.03 -1.99
N GLY A 97 -7.77 1.77 -1.73
CA GLY A 97 -7.01 0.64 -2.26
C GLY A 97 -6.98 -0.50 -1.25
N THR A 98 -7.31 -1.71 -1.68
CA THR A 98 -7.21 -2.94 -0.88
C THR A 98 -6.24 -3.90 -1.53
N GLY A 99 -5.20 -4.32 -0.80
CA GLY A 99 -4.22 -5.28 -1.29
C GLY A 99 -4.83 -6.66 -1.53
N THR A 100 -4.37 -7.35 -2.56
CA THR A 100 -4.80 -8.72 -2.90
C THR A 100 -4.21 -9.77 -1.95
N GLU A 101 -3.05 -9.49 -1.36
CA GLU A 101 -2.35 -10.40 -0.46
C GLU A 101 -2.77 -10.19 1.00
N VAL A 102 -3.05 -11.31 1.68
CA VAL A 102 -3.35 -11.32 3.11
C VAL A 102 -2.05 -11.30 3.90
N VAL A 103 -1.89 -10.28 4.72
CA VAL A 103 -0.65 -10.00 5.45
C VAL A 103 -0.59 -10.73 6.80
N THR A 104 -1.72 -10.83 7.49
CA THR A 104 -1.85 -11.57 8.75
C THR A 104 -3.23 -12.21 8.85
N GLY A 105 -3.29 -13.54 8.87
CA GLY A 105 -4.55 -14.27 9.06
C GLY A 105 -5.50 -14.11 7.88
N SER A 106 -6.45 -13.17 7.98
CA SER A 106 -7.45 -12.80 6.96
C SER A 106 -7.41 -11.31 6.56
N ASP A 107 -6.53 -10.51 7.15
CA ASP A 107 -6.48 -9.07 6.92
C ASP A 107 -5.53 -8.70 5.79
N SER A 108 -6.07 -8.03 4.78
CA SER A 108 -5.32 -7.37 3.71
C SER A 108 -4.99 -5.93 4.09
N ILE A 109 -3.89 -5.41 3.53
CA ILE A 109 -3.52 -4.01 3.66
C ILE A 109 -4.59 -3.13 3.00
N GLN A 110 -5.03 -2.07 3.67
CA GLN A 110 -5.95 -1.08 3.12
C GLN A 110 -5.37 0.32 3.21
N VAL A 111 -5.37 1.02 2.09
CA VAL A 111 -4.90 2.40 1.95
C VAL A 111 -6.08 3.27 1.55
N ARG A 112 -6.27 4.40 2.24
CA ARG A 112 -7.23 5.44 1.85
C ARG A 112 -6.50 6.69 1.44
N THR A 113 -6.81 7.15 0.25
CA THR A 113 -6.26 8.37 -0.33
C THR A 113 -7.36 9.39 -0.49
N THR A 114 -7.29 10.47 0.26
CA THR A 114 -8.22 11.60 0.14
C THR A 114 -7.59 12.63 -0.78
N VAL A 115 -8.24 12.89 -1.91
CA VAL A 115 -7.79 13.82 -2.95
C VAL A 115 -8.62 15.09 -2.85
N SER A 116 -7.94 16.23 -2.84
CA SER A 116 -8.50 17.59 -2.93
C SER A 116 -7.99 18.27 -4.21
N SER A 117 -8.39 19.51 -4.45
CA SER A 117 -8.09 20.26 -5.68
C SER A 117 -6.61 20.32 -6.11
N ASP A 118 -5.69 20.36 -5.15
CA ASP A 118 -4.24 20.52 -5.39
C ASP A 118 -3.35 19.54 -4.61
N ALA A 119 -3.93 18.77 -3.69
CA ALA A 119 -3.19 17.89 -2.80
C ALA A 119 -3.95 16.58 -2.60
N TYR A 120 -3.22 15.54 -2.24
CA TYR A 120 -3.79 14.29 -1.75
C TYR A 120 -3.10 13.87 -0.46
N ASN A 121 -3.83 13.18 0.40
CA ASN A 121 -3.32 12.61 1.63
C ASN A 121 -3.61 11.11 1.64
N ILE A 122 -2.59 10.30 1.90
CA ILE A 122 -2.65 8.84 1.92
C ILE A 122 -2.52 8.39 3.37
N ILE A 123 -3.51 7.65 3.85
CA ILE A 123 -3.50 7.03 5.18
C ILE A 123 -3.65 5.52 5.05
N ILE A 124 -2.85 4.79 5.81
CA ILE A 124 -3.01 3.33 5.94
C ILE A 124 -4.08 3.09 7.01
N ILE A 125 -5.12 2.34 6.64
CA ILE A 125 -6.26 2.06 7.53
C ILE A 125 -6.10 0.70 8.20
N ARG A 126 -5.47 -0.26 7.51
CA ARG A 126 -5.19 -1.62 7.97
C ARG A 126 -3.90 -2.14 7.33
#